data_AF-A0A2P4XA50-F1
#
_entry.id   AF-A0A2P4XA50-F1
#
_cell.length_a   1.000
_cell.length_b   1.000
_cell.length_c   1.000
_cell.angle_alpha   90.00
_cell.angle_beta   90.00
_cell.angle_gamma   90.00
#
_symmetry.space_group_name_H-M   'P 1'
#
loop_
_entity.id
_entity.type
_entity.pdbx_description
1 polymer ?
#
loop_
_entity_poly.entity_id
_entity_poly.type
_entity_poly.pdbx_seq_one_letter_code
_entity_poly.pdbx_strand_id
1 'polypeptide(L)'
;MIGITITDHKQRSSEFAFPKLQVLLSLTAGSSRLTRNSLGDPNYLYLNLRALFTEQWDSIARDVWNDSRPKLQHIRPLNHASIGKYLLQVREHLAKVQQDGCYLIVEPDLLNQWPEIFISTTAVVDKRGSKTTIRVINNYSFPGGVSVNDFTSTFNFPTISYNPPRDIARRIFALRKRHPGHPILMMLGDMSLTFRHIPMNADHVHMFAFRFEGFVVIDLACGFGWCGSPAFYSLAGSLINH
;
A
#
# COMPACT_ATOMS: atom_id res chain seq x y z
N MET A 1 -28.33 36.26 -3.08
CA MET A 1 -28.62 35.67 -1.76
C MET A 1 -29.55 34.49 -1.99
N ILE A 2 -29.00 33.28 -2.06
CA ILE A 2 -29.75 32.02 -2.16
C ILE A 2 -29.03 31.09 -1.19
N GLY A 3 -29.68 30.76 -0.08
CA GLY A 3 -29.14 29.93 0.99
C GLY A 3 -29.25 28.45 0.63
N ILE A 4 -28.21 27.69 0.98
CA ILE A 4 -28.25 26.23 0.96
C ILE A 4 -28.17 25.78 2.42
N THR A 5 -29.26 25.16 2.87
CA THR A 5 -29.37 24.48 4.16
C THR A 5 -28.95 23.02 3.93
N ILE A 6 -27.99 22.51 4.71
CA ILE A 6 -27.66 21.09 4.74
C ILE A 6 -28.13 20.55 6.10
N THR A 7 -29.14 19.69 6.04
CA THR A 7 -29.69 18.91 7.15
C THR A 7 -28.68 17.88 7.63
N ASP A 8 -28.36 17.96 8.92
CA ASP A 8 -27.51 17.03 9.66
C ASP A 8 -28.23 15.68 9.84
N HIS A 9 -27.70 14.63 9.23
CA HIS A 9 -27.99 13.26 9.62
C HIS A 9 -26.76 12.72 10.37
N LYS A 10 -26.89 12.68 11.70
CA LYS A 10 -26.04 11.97 12.66
C LYS A 10 -25.43 10.71 12.04
N GLN A 11 -24.16 10.79 11.67
CA GLN A 11 -23.30 9.62 11.52
C GLN A 11 -22.44 9.53 12.77
N ARG A 12 -22.56 8.38 13.44
CA ARG A 12 -21.92 8.02 14.70
C ARG A 12 -20.41 8.25 14.57
N SER A 13 -19.92 9.23 15.31
CA SER A 13 -18.50 9.55 15.44
C SER A 13 -17.76 8.41 16.13
N SER A 14 -17.01 7.61 15.37
CA SER A 14 -15.76 7.07 15.88
C SER A 14 -14.71 8.16 15.68
N GLU A 15 -14.19 8.71 16.78
CA GLU A 15 -13.04 9.62 16.73
C GLU A 15 -11.84 8.87 16.12
N PHE A 16 -11.49 9.23 14.88
CA PHE A 16 -10.31 8.72 14.18
C PHE A 16 -9.06 9.48 14.64
N ALA A 17 -7.93 8.78 14.70
CA ALA A 17 -6.74 9.24 15.40
C ALA A 17 -5.91 10.31 14.65
N PHE A 18 -6.18 10.64 13.38
CA PHE A 18 -5.43 11.66 12.64
C PHE A 18 -6.29 12.56 11.72
N PRO A 19 -7.03 13.54 12.28
CA PRO A 19 -7.93 14.42 11.51
C PRO A 19 -7.24 15.26 10.43
N LYS A 20 -5.97 15.64 10.65
CA LYS A 20 -5.26 16.62 9.80
C LYS A 20 -4.86 16.09 8.41
N LEU A 21 -4.49 14.81 8.30
CA LEU A 21 -4.17 14.19 7.00
C LEU A 21 -5.44 13.84 6.21
N GLN A 22 -6.52 13.51 6.91
CA GLN A 22 -7.81 13.18 6.32
C GLN A 22 -8.43 14.36 5.57
N VAL A 23 -8.31 15.59 6.09
CA VAL A 23 -8.76 16.81 5.39
C VAL A 23 -8.02 17.00 4.06
N LEU A 24 -6.72 16.67 4.00
CA LEU A 24 -5.93 16.81 2.78
C LEU A 24 -6.29 15.74 1.72
N LEU A 25 -6.54 14.50 2.15
CA LEU A 25 -6.90 13.38 1.27
C LEU A 25 -8.36 13.44 0.78
N SER A 26 -9.26 14.03 1.55
CA SER A 26 -10.68 14.13 1.18
C SER A 26 -10.97 15.19 0.10
N LEU A 27 -10.03 16.11 -0.16
CA LEU A 27 -10.14 17.10 -1.24
C LEU A 27 -9.92 16.51 -2.65
N THR A 28 -9.46 15.25 -2.78
CA THR A 28 -9.07 14.66 -4.07
C THR A 28 -10.03 13.59 -4.61
N ALA A 29 -11.03 13.13 -3.86
CA ALA A 29 -11.75 11.87 -4.13
C ALA A 29 -13.23 11.97 -4.59
N GLY A 30 -13.74 13.14 -4.98
CA GLY A 30 -15.17 13.31 -5.27
C GLY A 30 -15.60 12.98 -6.70
N SER A 31 -16.11 11.77 -6.99
CA SER A 31 -17.28 11.54 -7.89
C SER A 31 -17.51 10.05 -8.20
N SER A 32 -18.66 9.48 -7.79
CA SER A 32 -19.52 8.63 -8.66
C SER A 32 -20.77 8.15 -7.90
N ARG A 33 -21.93 8.32 -8.54
CA ARG A 33 -23.28 7.91 -8.06
C ARG A 33 -23.59 6.48 -8.51
N LEU A 34 -24.23 5.70 -7.65
CA LEU A 34 -24.78 4.37 -7.96
C LEU A 34 -26.33 4.44 -8.06
N THR A 35 -26.90 3.77 -9.06
CA THR A 35 -28.35 3.51 -9.17
C THR A 35 -28.63 2.01 -9.10
N ARG A 36 -29.63 1.66 -8.27
CA ARG A 36 -30.17 0.30 -8.04
C ARG A 36 -31.09 -0.16 -9.18
N ASN A 37 -31.26 -1.49 -9.31
CA ASN A 37 -32.59 -2.12 -9.39
C ASN A 37 -32.54 -3.63 -9.05
N SER A 38 -33.65 -4.12 -8.50
CA SER A 38 -33.83 -5.39 -7.79
C SER A 38 -34.72 -6.38 -8.56
N LEU A 39 -34.36 -7.68 -8.56
CA LEU A 39 -35.26 -8.84 -8.74
C LEU A 39 -34.53 -10.09 -8.21
N GLY A 40 -35.11 -10.74 -7.17
CA GLY A 40 -34.74 -12.05 -6.59
C GLY A 40 -33.26 -12.29 -6.33
N ASP A 41 -32.73 -11.91 -5.17
CA ASP A 41 -31.44 -11.22 -5.13
C ASP A 41 -30.17 -12.11 -5.04
N PRO A 42 -29.45 -12.42 -6.14
CA PRO A 42 -28.06 -12.85 -6.08
C PRO A 42 -27.15 -11.78 -5.44
N ASN A 43 -27.62 -10.52 -5.31
CA ASN A 43 -26.93 -9.56 -4.48
C ASN A 43 -26.99 -9.92 -3.00
N TYR A 44 -27.83 -10.81 -2.47
CA TYR A 44 -27.73 -11.16 -1.05
C TYR A 44 -26.43 -11.92 -0.74
N LEU A 45 -26.08 -12.90 -1.57
CA LEU A 45 -24.81 -13.62 -1.45
C LEU A 45 -23.64 -12.70 -1.82
N TYR A 46 -23.79 -11.89 -2.89
CA TYR A 46 -22.75 -10.96 -3.32
C TYR A 46 -22.53 -9.79 -2.35
N LEU A 47 -23.58 -9.24 -1.75
CA LEU A 47 -23.53 -8.20 -0.71
C LEU A 47 -23.01 -8.79 0.59
N ASN A 48 -23.37 -10.01 0.96
CA ASN A 48 -22.81 -10.67 2.14
C ASN A 48 -21.33 -10.99 1.94
N LEU A 49 -20.94 -11.49 0.76
CA LEU A 49 -19.52 -11.71 0.42
C LEU A 49 -18.77 -10.38 0.43
N ARG A 50 -19.29 -9.35 -0.24
CA ARG A 50 -18.70 -8.01 -0.24
C ARG A 50 -18.65 -7.41 1.16
N ALA A 51 -19.67 -7.59 1.99
CA ALA A 51 -19.69 -7.13 3.38
C ALA A 51 -18.64 -7.88 4.20
N LEU A 52 -18.55 -9.21 4.10
CA LEU A 52 -17.51 -10.02 4.74
C LEU A 52 -16.10 -9.59 4.31
N PHE A 53 -15.87 -9.38 3.02
CA PHE A 53 -14.58 -8.89 2.53
C PHE A 53 -14.30 -7.45 2.94
N THR A 54 -15.33 -6.61 3.06
CA THR A 54 -15.19 -5.24 3.57
C THR A 54 -14.87 -5.26 5.06
N GLU A 55 -15.54 -6.08 5.86
CA GLU A 55 -15.25 -6.29 7.29
C GLU A 55 -13.84 -6.86 7.49
N GLN A 56 -13.42 -7.79 6.64
CA GLN A 56 -12.08 -8.36 6.66
C GLN A 56 -11.03 -7.32 6.26
N TRP A 57 -11.28 -6.53 5.20
CA TRP A 57 -10.44 -5.38 4.81
C TRP A 57 -10.29 -4.41 5.96
N ASP A 58 -11.40 -4.02 6.54
CA ASP A 58 -11.46 -3.12 7.66
C ASP A 58 -10.72 -3.63 8.90
N SER A 59 -10.84 -4.91 9.24
CA SER A 59 -10.12 -5.53 10.34
C SER A 59 -8.61 -5.53 10.10
N ILE A 60 -8.18 -5.86 8.88
CA ILE A 60 -6.76 -5.90 8.51
C ILE A 60 -6.17 -4.49 8.42
N ALA A 61 -6.92 -3.54 7.84
CA ALA A 61 -6.47 -2.18 7.58
C ALA A 61 -6.56 -1.24 8.79
N ARG A 62 -7.18 -1.67 9.90
CA ARG A 62 -7.24 -0.90 11.16
C ARG A 62 -6.19 -1.35 12.19
N ASP A 63 -5.97 -2.66 12.33
CA ASP A 63 -5.11 -3.22 13.36
C ASP A 63 -3.75 -3.65 12.78
N VAL A 64 -3.01 -2.67 12.26
CA VAL A 64 -1.74 -2.90 11.54
C VAL A 64 -0.51 -2.88 12.45
N TRP A 65 -0.61 -2.27 13.62
CA TRP A 65 0.54 -1.97 14.48
C TRP A 65 0.50 -2.78 15.78
N ASN A 66 1.66 -3.22 16.25
CA ASN A 66 1.78 -3.84 17.57
C ASN A 66 2.01 -2.80 18.68
N ASP A 67 1.94 -3.25 19.93
CA ASP A 67 2.05 -2.39 21.12
C ASP A 67 3.45 -1.80 21.33
N SER A 68 4.48 -2.37 20.71
CA SER A 68 5.86 -1.86 20.82
C SER A 68 6.14 -0.68 19.89
N ARG A 69 5.20 -0.35 18.98
CA ARG A 69 5.32 0.80 18.08
C ARG A 69 5.50 2.10 18.88
N PRO A 70 6.55 2.90 18.61
CA PRO A 70 6.75 4.17 19.28
C PRO A 70 5.70 5.19 18.84
N LYS A 71 5.25 6.05 19.76
CA LYS A 71 4.42 7.21 19.41
C LYS A 71 5.22 8.29 18.66
N LEU A 72 6.52 8.39 18.96
CA LEU A 72 7.44 9.39 18.42
C LEU A 72 8.77 8.74 18.07
N GLN A 73 9.37 9.12 16.95
CA GLN A 73 10.69 8.65 16.56
C GLN A 73 11.76 9.67 16.97
N HIS A 74 12.51 9.36 18.02
CA HIS A 74 13.56 10.25 18.54
C HIS A 74 14.80 10.33 17.64
N ILE A 75 15.20 9.20 17.05
CA ILE A 75 16.37 9.11 16.17
C ILE A 75 15.88 8.74 14.78
N ARG A 76 16.10 9.65 13.82
CA ARG A 76 15.74 9.46 12.41
C ARG A 76 16.99 8.99 11.64
N PRO A 77 16.91 7.88 10.91
CA PRO A 77 18.07 7.34 10.22
C PRO A 77 18.41 8.18 8.98
N LEU A 78 19.67 8.14 8.58
CA LEU A 78 20.12 8.68 7.29
C LEU A 78 19.74 7.72 6.16
N ASN A 79 19.67 8.28 4.95
CA ASN A 79 19.58 7.47 3.75
C ASN A 79 20.87 6.73 3.46
N HIS A 80 20.75 5.62 2.74
CA HIS A 80 21.90 4.87 2.26
C HIS A 80 22.68 5.69 1.21
N ALA A 81 24.01 5.59 1.24
CA ALA A 81 24.91 6.37 0.38
C ALA A 81 24.68 6.16 -1.13
N SER A 82 24.01 5.06 -1.52
CA SER A 82 23.62 4.79 -2.92
C SER A 82 22.82 5.91 -3.56
N ILE A 83 22.01 6.65 -2.78
CA ILE A 83 21.17 7.73 -3.31
C ILE A 83 22.00 8.81 -4.01
N GLY A 84 23.17 9.15 -3.45
CA GLY A 84 23.99 10.26 -3.94
C GLY A 84 24.45 10.10 -5.40
N LYS A 85 24.51 8.88 -5.91
CA LYS A 85 24.90 8.59 -7.30
C LYS A 85 23.78 8.81 -8.32
N TYR A 86 22.52 8.89 -7.86
CA TYR A 86 21.34 8.86 -8.73
C TYR A 86 20.34 9.99 -8.44
N LEU A 87 20.82 11.15 -7.97
CA LEU A 87 19.94 12.25 -7.52
C LEU A 87 18.90 12.67 -8.57
N LEU A 88 19.32 12.84 -9.84
CA LEU A 88 18.41 13.21 -10.92
C LEU A 88 17.32 12.15 -11.13
N GLN A 89 17.70 10.88 -11.21
CA GLN A 89 16.77 9.78 -11.43
C GLN A 89 15.83 9.60 -10.23
N VAL A 90 16.30 9.89 -9.01
CA VAL A 90 15.43 9.89 -7.82
C VAL A 90 14.41 11.02 -7.94
N ARG A 91 14.80 12.24 -8.31
CA ARG A 91 13.85 13.35 -8.52
C ARG A 91 12.79 13.01 -9.56
N GLU A 92 13.19 12.48 -10.71
CA GLU A 92 12.27 12.04 -11.76
C GLU A 92 11.32 10.95 -11.27
N HIS A 93 11.82 10.00 -10.49
CA HIS A 93 11.00 8.97 -9.87
C HIS A 93 9.99 9.56 -8.88
N LEU A 94 10.42 10.45 -7.97
CA LEU A 94 9.54 11.09 -7.00
C LEU A 94 8.45 11.92 -7.67
N ALA A 95 8.81 12.72 -8.67
CA ALA A 95 7.86 13.53 -9.44
C ALA A 95 6.80 12.66 -10.12
N LYS A 96 7.22 11.56 -10.74
CA LYS A 96 6.29 10.60 -11.36
C LYS A 96 5.35 9.98 -10.32
N VAL A 97 5.88 9.44 -9.23
CA VAL A 97 5.07 8.74 -8.22
C VAL A 97 4.15 9.71 -7.46
N GLN A 98 4.54 10.98 -7.33
CA GLN A 98 3.67 12.05 -6.83
C GLN A 98 2.54 12.35 -7.81
N GLN A 99 2.81 12.47 -9.12
CA GLN A 99 1.79 12.66 -10.15
C GLN A 99 0.80 11.49 -10.19
N ASP A 100 1.28 10.27 -9.93
CA ASP A 100 0.46 9.06 -9.82
C ASP A 100 -0.35 9.02 -8.50
N GLY A 101 -0.29 10.05 -7.65
CA GLY A 101 -1.04 10.15 -6.39
C GLY A 101 -0.52 9.22 -5.28
N CYS A 102 0.65 8.62 -5.46
CA CYS A 102 1.21 7.63 -4.55
C CYS A 102 2.20 8.24 -3.53
N TYR A 103 2.65 9.48 -3.75
CA TYR A 103 3.48 10.22 -2.79
C TYR A 103 2.87 11.56 -2.42
N LEU A 104 2.96 11.90 -1.14
CA LEU A 104 2.83 13.25 -0.64
C LEU A 104 4.23 13.78 -0.30
N ILE A 105 4.68 14.83 -1.01
CA ILE A 105 5.98 15.46 -0.78
C ILE A 105 5.75 16.79 -0.08
N VAL A 106 6.39 16.98 1.07
CA VAL A 106 6.17 18.11 1.97
C VAL A 106 7.48 18.68 2.50
N GLU A 107 7.41 19.94 2.91
CA GLU A 107 8.51 20.64 3.57
C GLU A 107 8.87 19.99 4.92
N PRO A 108 10.15 20.04 5.32
CA PRO A 108 10.63 19.37 6.53
C PRO A 108 10.05 19.96 7.81
N ASP A 109 9.68 21.24 7.80
CA ASP A 109 9.09 21.92 8.95
C ASP A 109 7.75 21.30 9.38
N LEU A 110 7.11 20.56 8.48
CA LEU A 110 5.91 19.81 8.80
C LEU A 110 6.17 18.71 9.84
N LEU A 111 7.41 18.21 9.97
CA LEU A 111 7.79 17.27 11.03
C LEU A 111 7.73 17.89 12.43
N ASN A 112 7.74 19.22 12.55
CA ASN A 112 7.51 19.90 13.83
C ASN A 112 6.02 19.88 14.20
N GLN A 113 5.14 19.87 13.19
CA GLN A 113 3.70 19.84 13.38
C GLN A 113 3.15 18.41 13.48
N TRP A 114 3.80 17.46 12.81
CA TRP A 114 3.48 16.02 12.77
C TRP A 114 4.67 15.19 13.29
N PRO A 115 4.98 15.29 14.59
CA PRO A 115 6.12 14.60 15.18
C PRO A 115 5.99 13.07 15.17
N GLU A 116 4.78 12.55 14.95
CA GLU A 116 4.46 11.14 14.77
C GLU A 116 4.98 10.52 13.47
N ILE A 117 5.40 11.34 12.48
CA ILE A 117 5.92 10.80 11.22
C ILE A 117 7.19 10.00 11.48
N PHE A 118 7.14 8.73 11.06
CA PHE A 118 8.23 7.78 11.15
C PHE A 118 9.04 7.78 9.85
N ILE A 119 10.34 8.05 9.98
CA ILE A 119 11.29 8.11 8.87
C ILE A 119 12.04 6.79 8.77
N SER A 120 11.92 6.14 7.62
CA SER A 120 12.73 4.98 7.22
C SER A 120 13.95 5.43 6.41
N THR A 121 15.01 4.62 6.42
CA THR A 121 16.14 4.78 5.49
C THR A 121 15.68 4.46 4.07
N THR A 122 16.10 5.25 3.09
CA THR A 122 15.89 4.94 1.67
C THR A 122 17.19 4.62 0.97
N ALA A 123 17.11 3.74 -0.02
CA ALA A 123 18.21 3.34 -0.88
C ALA A 123 17.80 3.34 -2.35
N VAL A 124 18.78 3.23 -3.22
CA VAL A 124 18.59 3.13 -4.67
C VAL A 124 19.28 1.86 -5.16
N VAL A 125 18.59 1.12 -6.01
CA VAL A 125 19.12 -0.08 -6.66
C VAL A 125 18.93 0.03 -8.17
N ASP A 126 19.93 -0.38 -8.93
CA ASP A 126 19.85 -0.46 -10.40
C ASP A 126 18.80 -1.49 -10.82
N LYS A 127 17.96 -1.17 -11.81
CA LYS A 127 17.20 -2.21 -12.51
C LYS A 127 18.17 -2.98 -13.39
N ARG A 128 18.25 -4.31 -13.20
CA ARG A 128 19.06 -5.19 -14.06
C ARG A 128 18.78 -4.91 -15.54
N GLY A 129 19.83 -4.69 -16.32
CA GLY A 129 19.75 -4.50 -17.78
C GLY A 129 19.63 -3.05 -18.27
N SER A 130 19.52 -2.06 -17.38
CA SER A 130 19.51 -0.63 -17.74
C SER A 130 20.43 0.16 -16.82
N LYS A 131 21.38 0.91 -17.39
CA LYS A 131 22.25 1.83 -16.62
C LYS A 131 21.53 3.10 -16.15
N THR A 132 20.32 3.36 -16.65
CA THR A 132 19.60 4.62 -16.42
C THR A 132 18.35 4.45 -15.58
N THR A 133 17.86 3.22 -15.38
CA THR A 133 16.61 2.98 -14.65
C THR A 133 16.89 2.48 -13.23
N ILE A 134 16.40 3.21 -12.25
CA ILE A 134 16.56 2.89 -10.84
C ILE A 134 15.28 2.35 -10.19
N ARG A 135 15.42 1.79 -8.99
CA ARG A 135 14.34 1.59 -8.01
C ARG A 135 14.71 2.33 -6.75
N VAL A 136 13.81 3.21 -6.29
CA VAL A 136 13.87 3.79 -4.94
C VAL A 136 13.23 2.80 -3.99
N ILE A 137 13.94 2.42 -2.93
CA ILE A 137 13.52 1.39 -1.98
C ILE A 137 13.60 1.96 -0.58
N ASN A 138 12.46 1.96 0.12
CA ASN A 138 12.41 2.25 1.55
C ASN A 138 12.77 0.98 2.32
N ASN A 139 13.67 1.10 3.28
CA ASN A 139 14.12 -0.02 4.09
C ASN A 139 13.25 -0.13 5.34
N TYR A 140 12.13 -0.83 5.20
CA TYR A 140 11.17 -1.05 6.28
C TYR A 140 11.61 -2.10 7.31
N SER A 141 12.76 -2.76 7.12
CA SER A 141 13.33 -3.74 8.05
C SER A 141 14.58 -3.22 8.79
N PHE A 142 14.89 -1.92 8.68
CA PHE A 142 16.08 -1.34 9.31
C PHE A 142 15.72 -0.07 10.09
N PRO A 143 16.32 0.15 11.27
CA PRO A 143 17.19 -0.78 12.00
C PRO A 143 16.38 -1.97 12.55
N GLY A 144 16.99 -3.15 12.60
CA GLY A 144 16.31 -4.33 13.14
C GLY A 144 15.92 -4.14 14.61
N GLY A 145 14.73 -4.63 14.97
CA GLY A 145 14.09 -4.47 16.28
C GLY A 145 13.36 -3.14 16.48
N VAL A 146 13.56 -2.15 15.60
CA VAL A 146 12.94 -0.82 15.69
C VAL A 146 12.52 -0.28 14.32
N SER A 147 12.20 -1.16 13.38
CA SER A 147 11.77 -0.81 12.03
C SER A 147 10.25 -0.92 11.85
N VAL A 148 9.74 -0.38 10.73
CA VAL A 148 8.31 -0.48 10.37
C VAL A 148 7.83 -1.93 10.40
N ASN A 149 8.62 -2.87 9.88
CA ASN A 149 8.28 -4.29 9.89
C ASN A 149 8.30 -4.91 11.29
N ASP A 150 9.20 -4.46 12.18
CA ASP A 150 9.23 -4.91 13.58
C ASP A 150 8.00 -4.40 14.36
N PHE A 151 7.44 -3.26 13.96
CA PHE A 151 6.23 -2.67 14.55
C PHE A 151 4.92 -3.12 13.90
N THR A 152 4.99 -3.84 12.78
CA THR A 152 3.79 -4.32 12.07
C THR A 152 3.28 -5.58 12.75
N SER A 153 2.01 -5.56 13.16
CA SER A 153 1.30 -6.76 13.60
C SER A 153 0.91 -7.59 12.38
N THR A 154 1.23 -8.87 12.40
CA THR A 154 0.88 -9.82 11.33
C THR A 154 -0.24 -10.77 11.74
N PHE A 155 -0.77 -10.63 12.96
CA PHE A 155 -1.69 -11.60 13.57
C PHE A 155 -3.02 -11.74 12.80
N ASN A 156 -3.52 -10.65 12.22
CA ASN A 156 -4.77 -10.61 11.47
C ASN A 156 -4.57 -10.79 9.96
N PHE A 157 -3.34 -10.99 9.48
CA PHE A 157 -3.10 -11.13 8.04
C PHE A 157 -3.76 -12.40 7.49
N PRO A 158 -4.40 -12.32 6.31
CA PRO A 158 -5.03 -13.47 5.71
C PRO A 158 -3.98 -14.52 5.37
N THR A 159 -4.33 -15.80 5.52
CA THR A 159 -3.48 -16.88 5.05
C THR A 159 -3.38 -16.80 3.53
N ILE A 160 -2.20 -16.39 3.03
CA ILE A 160 -1.92 -16.38 1.60
C ILE A 160 -1.45 -17.78 1.21
N SER A 161 -2.27 -18.48 0.44
CA SER A 161 -1.90 -19.77 -0.15
C SER A 161 -1.68 -19.61 -1.65
N TYR A 162 -0.52 -20.06 -2.12
CA TYR A 162 -0.23 -20.18 -3.53
C TYR A 162 0.03 -21.64 -3.87
N ASN A 163 -0.28 -22.04 -5.11
CA ASN A 163 0.08 -23.37 -5.58
C ASN A 163 1.61 -23.51 -5.47
N PRO A 164 2.11 -24.48 -4.70
CA PRO A 164 3.54 -24.63 -4.52
C PRO A 164 4.19 -24.93 -5.88
N PRO A 165 5.48 -24.60 -6.07
CA PRO A 165 6.19 -24.87 -7.33
C PRO A 165 6.04 -26.33 -7.81
N ARG A 166 5.90 -27.26 -6.86
CA ARG A 166 5.61 -28.68 -7.12
C ARG A 166 4.31 -28.91 -7.90
N ASP A 167 3.24 -28.20 -7.57
CA ASP A 167 1.93 -28.42 -8.20
C ASP A 167 1.88 -27.81 -9.59
N ILE A 168 2.55 -26.67 -9.79
CA ILE A 168 2.80 -26.09 -11.11
C ILE A 168 3.62 -27.09 -11.96
N ALA A 169 4.69 -27.65 -11.42
CA ALA A 169 5.52 -28.64 -12.12
C ALA A 169 4.74 -29.92 -12.47
N ARG A 170 3.94 -30.45 -11.54
CA ARG A 170 3.04 -31.59 -11.79
C ARG A 170 2.04 -31.29 -12.91
N ARG A 171 1.46 -30.09 -12.92
CA ARG A 171 0.54 -29.67 -13.97
C ARG A 171 1.22 -29.62 -15.34
N ILE A 172 2.42 -29.02 -15.42
CA ILE A 172 3.21 -29.01 -16.65
C ILE A 172 3.51 -30.43 -17.13
N PHE A 173 3.94 -31.31 -16.22
CA PHE A 173 4.25 -32.70 -16.55
C PHE A 173 3.02 -33.48 -17.05
N ALA A 174 1.88 -33.32 -16.39
CA ALA A 174 0.62 -33.96 -16.80
C ALA A 174 0.18 -33.48 -18.19
N LEU A 175 0.31 -32.17 -18.48
CA LEU A 175 0.03 -31.62 -19.80
C LEU A 175 0.97 -32.17 -20.87
N ARG A 176 2.27 -32.34 -20.55
CA ARG A 176 3.26 -32.94 -21.45
C ARG A 176 2.94 -34.39 -21.80
N LYS A 177 2.49 -35.18 -20.82
CA LYS A 177 2.06 -36.56 -21.06
C LYS A 177 0.81 -36.63 -21.95
N ARG A 178 -0.16 -35.73 -21.74
CA ARG A 178 -1.42 -35.72 -22.49
C ARG A 178 -1.26 -35.21 -23.91
N HIS A 179 -0.35 -34.26 -24.14
CA HIS A 179 -0.12 -33.63 -25.44
C HIS A 179 1.35 -33.77 -25.85
N PRO A 180 1.80 -35.00 -26.18
CA PRO A 180 3.16 -35.23 -26.65
C PRO A 180 3.43 -34.44 -27.94
N GLY A 181 4.65 -33.93 -28.09
CA GLY A 181 5.08 -33.13 -29.25
C GLY A 181 4.50 -31.71 -29.35
N HIS A 182 3.52 -31.34 -28.53
CA HIS A 182 2.91 -30.01 -28.57
C HIS A 182 3.65 -29.01 -27.65
N PRO A 183 3.72 -27.73 -28.02
CA PRO A 183 4.22 -26.69 -27.11
C PRO A 183 3.26 -26.52 -25.92
N ILE A 184 3.81 -26.42 -24.71
CA ILE A 184 3.05 -26.06 -23.51
C ILE A 184 3.35 -24.60 -23.24
N LEU A 185 2.32 -23.76 -23.33
CA LEU A 185 2.44 -22.32 -23.12
C LEU A 185 2.04 -21.98 -21.68
N MET A 186 2.82 -21.11 -21.05
CA MET A 186 2.53 -20.54 -19.74
C MET A 186 2.53 -19.02 -19.89
N MET A 187 1.46 -18.38 -19.42
CA MET A 187 1.46 -16.93 -19.26
C MET A 187 2.09 -16.60 -17.93
N LEU A 188 3.18 -15.83 -17.99
CA LEU A 188 3.84 -15.24 -16.83
C LEU A 188 3.63 -13.73 -16.93
N GLY A 189 2.97 -13.16 -15.93
CA GLY A 189 2.84 -11.72 -15.78
C GLY A 189 3.66 -11.27 -14.59
N ASP A 190 4.66 -10.42 -14.81
CA ASP A 190 5.18 -9.55 -13.75
C ASP A 190 4.35 -8.28 -13.77
N MET A 191 3.64 -8.01 -12.69
CA MET A 191 2.94 -6.75 -12.56
C MET A 191 3.87 -5.76 -11.84
N SER A 192 4.46 -4.86 -12.62
CA SER A 192 5.31 -3.82 -12.05
C SER A 192 4.50 -2.93 -11.11
N LEU A 193 5.01 -2.66 -9.92
CA LEU A 193 4.41 -1.71 -8.97
C LEU A 193 3.02 -2.12 -8.43
N THR A 194 2.66 -3.40 -8.42
CA THR A 194 1.34 -3.88 -7.91
C THR A 194 0.93 -3.30 -6.57
N PHE A 195 1.85 -3.24 -5.61
CA PHE A 195 1.56 -2.71 -4.29
C PHE A 195 1.22 -1.22 -4.31
N ARG A 196 1.72 -0.45 -5.30
CA ARG A 196 1.40 0.98 -5.46
C ARG A 196 -0.06 1.25 -5.80
N HIS A 197 -0.77 0.27 -6.37
CA HIS A 197 -2.20 0.41 -6.63
C HIS A 197 -3.07 0.20 -5.38
N ILE A 198 -2.46 -0.15 -4.25
CA ILE A 198 -3.17 -0.40 -3.01
C ILE A 198 -2.92 0.78 -2.07
N PRO A 199 -3.92 1.65 -1.87
CA PRO A 199 -3.77 2.79 -0.99
C PRO A 199 -3.62 2.32 0.45
N MET A 200 -2.76 3.02 1.20
CA MET A 200 -2.62 2.84 2.64
C MET A 200 -3.73 3.58 3.37
N ASN A 201 -4.15 3.04 4.51
CA ASN A 201 -5.06 3.74 5.40
C ASN A 201 -4.43 5.08 5.84
N ALA A 202 -5.19 6.17 5.78
CA ALA A 202 -4.77 7.51 6.18
C ALA A 202 -4.28 7.58 7.63
N ASP A 203 -4.81 6.75 8.52
CA ASP A 203 -4.36 6.65 9.91
C ASP A 203 -3.00 5.94 10.05
N HIS A 204 -2.41 5.43 8.96
CA HIS A 204 -1.20 4.61 8.97
C HIS A 204 -0.08 5.14 8.06
N VAL A 205 -0.38 6.00 7.09
CA VAL A 205 0.63 6.55 6.15
C VAL A 205 1.77 7.28 6.87
N HIS A 206 1.55 7.81 8.09
CA HIS A 206 2.59 8.44 8.90
C HIS A 206 3.77 7.52 9.22
N MET A 207 3.58 6.20 9.16
CA MET A 207 4.65 5.21 9.37
C MET A 207 5.51 4.96 8.13
N PHE A 208 5.11 5.46 6.97
CA PHE A 208 5.71 5.16 5.68
C PHE A 208 6.33 6.41 5.04
N ALA A 209 7.28 7.04 5.72
CA ALA A 209 7.96 8.21 5.19
C ALA A 209 9.48 8.04 5.08
N PHE A 210 10.09 8.87 4.24
CA PHE A 210 11.54 9.01 4.13
C PHE A 210 11.91 10.45 3.79
N ARG A 211 13.20 10.79 3.91
CA ARG A 211 13.70 12.13 3.57
C ARG A 211 14.42 12.11 2.24
N PHE A 212 14.32 13.17 1.46
CA PHE A 212 15.14 13.35 0.25
C PHE A 212 15.33 14.84 -0.03
N GLU A 213 16.58 15.28 -0.15
CA GLU A 213 16.95 16.67 -0.49
C GLU A 213 16.22 17.75 0.33
N GLY A 214 16.11 17.54 1.63
CA GLY A 214 15.43 18.49 2.54
C GLY A 214 13.92 18.27 2.63
N PHE A 215 13.30 17.52 1.73
CA PHE A 215 11.88 17.20 1.79
C PHE A 215 11.60 15.93 2.58
N VAL A 216 10.34 15.79 3.01
CA VAL A 216 9.77 14.55 3.52
C VAL A 216 8.83 13.99 2.45
N VAL A 217 9.01 12.73 2.12
CA VAL A 217 8.17 11.98 1.19
C VAL A 217 7.40 10.95 1.99
N ILE A 218 6.07 11.02 1.93
CA ILE A 218 5.15 10.09 2.58
C ILE A 218 4.55 9.17 1.51
N ASP A 219 4.70 7.86 1.71
CA ASP A 219 4.09 6.83 0.87
C ASP A 219 2.60 6.69 1.20
N LEU A 220 1.77 6.91 0.18
CA LEU A 220 0.32 6.81 0.30
C LEU A 220 -0.20 5.43 -0.15
N ALA A 221 0.69 4.54 -0.59
CA ALA A 221 0.36 3.22 -1.07
C ALA A 221 1.26 2.15 -0.44
N CYS A 222 0.89 0.87 -0.58
CA CYS A 222 1.70 -0.22 -0.03
C CYS A 222 3.10 -0.20 -0.62
N GLY A 223 4.10 -0.04 0.24
CA GLY A 223 5.50 0.03 -0.14
C GLY A 223 6.10 -1.36 -0.41
N PHE A 224 7.08 -1.42 -1.31
CA PHE A 224 7.88 -2.64 -1.46
C PHE A 224 8.76 -2.85 -0.22
N GLY A 225 8.82 -4.07 0.29
CA GLY A 225 9.60 -4.42 1.47
C GLY A 225 8.85 -4.31 2.80
N TRP A 226 7.61 -3.80 2.81
CA TRP A 226 6.75 -3.87 4.00
C TRP A 226 6.12 -5.27 4.09
N CYS A 227 6.13 -5.87 5.28
CA CYS A 227 5.63 -7.24 5.49
C CYS A 227 4.11 -7.36 5.34
N GLY A 228 3.36 -6.26 5.43
CA GLY A 228 1.92 -6.22 5.18
C GLY A 228 1.52 -6.13 3.70
N SER A 229 2.41 -5.68 2.81
CA SER A 229 2.08 -5.48 1.39
C SER A 229 1.52 -6.73 0.70
N PRO A 230 2.07 -7.94 0.90
CA PRO A 230 1.50 -9.16 0.32
C PRO A 230 0.08 -9.47 0.83
N ALA A 231 -0.19 -9.26 2.12
CA ALA A 231 -1.49 -9.50 2.73
C ALA A 231 -2.57 -8.59 2.14
N PHE A 232 -2.26 -7.29 2.07
CA PHE A 232 -3.14 -6.27 1.50
C PHE A 232 -3.40 -6.54 0.01
N TYR A 233 -2.37 -6.96 -0.72
CA TYR A 233 -2.50 -7.35 -2.13
C TYR A 233 -3.34 -8.59 -2.35
N SER A 234 -3.16 -9.63 -1.54
CA SER A 234 -3.97 -10.84 -1.63
C SER A 234 -5.45 -10.52 -1.40
N LEU A 235 -5.74 -9.64 -0.45
CA LEU A 235 -7.11 -9.24 -0.11
C LEU A 235 -7.77 -8.38 -1.19
N ALA A 236 -7.04 -7.39 -1.73
CA ALA A 236 -7.49 -6.63 -2.89
C ALA A 236 -7.74 -7.56 -4.10
N GLY A 237 -6.87 -8.55 -4.30
CA GLY A 237 -7.02 -9.57 -5.33
C GLY A 237 -8.24 -10.47 -5.13
N SER A 238 -8.56 -10.89 -3.90
CA SER A 238 -9.76 -11.67 -3.65
C SER A 238 -11.04 -10.88 -3.94
N LEU A 239 -11.05 -9.58 -3.62
CA LEU A 239 -12.18 -8.69 -3.91
C LEU A 239 -12.49 -8.55 -5.41
N ILE A 240 -11.49 -8.63 -6.28
CA ILE A 240 -11.64 -8.46 -7.74
C ILE A 240 -12.03 -9.77 -8.43
N ASN A 241 -11.63 -10.92 -7.88
CA ASN A 241 -11.88 -12.24 -8.47
C ASN A 241 -13.27 -12.83 -8.15
N HIS A 242 -14.19 -12.02 -7.60
CA HIS A 242 -15.57 -12.39 -7.26
C HIS A 242 -16.58 -11.54 -8.06
#